data_AF-A0A954KAD9-F1
#
_entry.id   AF-A0A954KAD9-F1
#
_cell.length_a   1.000
_cell.length_b   1.000
_cell.length_c   1.000
_cell.angle_alpha   90.00
_cell.angle_beta   90.00
_cell.angle_gamma   90.00
#
_symmetry.space_group_name_H-M   'P 1'
#
loop_
_entity.id
_entity.type
_entity.pdbx_description
1 polymer ?
#
loop_
_entity_poly.entity_id
_entity_poly.type
_entity_poly.pdbx_seq_one_letter_code
_entity_poly.pdbx_strand_id
1 'polypeptide(L)'
;MRVLLIFAGLLAVVPFGIGFVASLFIPEATWIERLGLAALPAFCTFFAAILLGSRDSARTTSTVEQIRENLINSPDTTDEQFLSARPAEDPSLLLELREAIAQFFDVPVCKIVRGVDLINDLHVDQLEPTFQFAVVRPAIASRQKEPQSFGFSTTGLHSIDELVKAIHEVLDQDSGPIKADHQ
;
A
#
# COMPACT_ATOMS: atom_id res chain seq x y z
N MET A 1 -6.51 -7.00 -12.05
CA MET A 1 -7.14 -8.29 -12.46
C MET A 1 -6.15 -9.40 -12.77
N ARG A 2 -5.17 -9.26 -13.69
CA ARG A 2 -4.24 -10.35 -14.06
C ARG A 2 -3.49 -10.96 -12.88
N VAL A 3 -2.92 -10.11 -12.01
CA VAL A 3 -2.19 -10.53 -10.81
C VAL A 3 -3.08 -11.31 -9.84
N LEU A 4 -4.31 -10.83 -9.62
CA LEU A 4 -5.30 -11.49 -8.76
C LEU A 4 -5.69 -12.88 -9.27
N LEU A 5 -5.86 -13.05 -10.59
CA LEU A 5 -6.13 -14.37 -11.17
C LEU A 5 -4.96 -15.35 -10.97
N ILE A 6 -3.72 -14.87 -11.09
CA ILE A 6 -2.52 -15.68 -10.87
C ILE A 6 -2.44 -16.15 -9.41
N PHE A 7 -2.62 -15.23 -8.45
CA PHE A 7 -2.59 -15.58 -7.02
C PHE A 7 -3.75 -16.47 -6.61
N ALA A 8 -4.98 -16.20 -7.09
CA ALA A 8 -6.13 -17.06 -6.84
C ALA A 8 -5.88 -18.47 -7.41
N GLY A 9 -5.27 -18.58 -8.58
CA GLY A 9 -4.86 -19.85 -9.18
C GLY A 9 -3.84 -20.59 -8.32
N LEU A 10 -2.78 -19.92 -7.88
CA LEU A 10 -1.77 -20.50 -6.98
C LEU A 10 -2.37 -20.98 -5.66
N LEU A 11 -3.27 -20.19 -5.07
CA LEU A 11 -3.99 -20.54 -3.84
C LEU A 11 -4.87 -21.79 -4.01
N ALA A 12 -5.45 -21.99 -5.19
CA ALA A 12 -6.30 -23.14 -5.49
C ALA A 12 -5.52 -24.46 -5.68
N VAL A 13 -4.21 -24.41 -5.92
CA VAL A 13 -3.37 -25.62 -6.09
C VAL A 13 -3.31 -26.45 -4.81
N VAL A 14 -3.22 -25.80 -3.66
CA VAL A 14 -3.14 -26.46 -2.35
C VAL A 14 -4.41 -27.30 -2.05
N PRO A 15 -5.63 -26.73 -2.08
CA PRO A 15 -6.86 -27.50 -1.87
C PRO A 15 -7.09 -28.54 -2.97
N PHE A 16 -6.64 -28.29 -4.21
CA PHE A 16 -6.65 -29.32 -5.25
C PHE A 16 -5.78 -30.52 -4.86
N GLY A 17 -4.55 -30.27 -4.43
CA GLY A 17 -3.63 -31.34 -3.99
C GLY A 17 -4.19 -32.12 -2.80
N ILE A 18 -4.77 -31.44 -1.81
CA ILE A 18 -5.41 -32.08 -0.66
C ILE A 18 -6.61 -32.93 -1.09
N GLY A 19 -7.49 -32.38 -1.93
CA GLY A 19 -8.67 -33.09 -2.43
C GLY A 19 -8.31 -34.29 -3.31
N PHE A 20 -7.23 -34.16 -4.10
CA PHE A 20 -6.71 -35.26 -4.93
C PHE A 20 -6.11 -36.37 -4.09
N VAL A 21 -5.28 -36.03 -3.08
CA VAL A 21 -4.73 -37.04 -2.16
C VAL A 21 -5.86 -37.74 -1.38
N ALA A 22 -6.86 -36.99 -0.91
CA ALA A 22 -8.01 -37.56 -0.21
C ALA A 22 -8.82 -38.51 -1.10
N SER A 23 -9.01 -38.18 -2.38
CA SER A 23 -9.77 -39.03 -3.31
C SER A 23 -9.05 -40.33 -3.65
N LEU A 24 -7.73 -40.43 -3.45
CA LEU A 24 -6.99 -41.68 -3.62
C LEU A 24 -7.44 -42.79 -2.65
N PHE A 25 -7.98 -42.41 -1.50
CA PHE A 25 -8.46 -43.33 -0.47
C PHE A 25 -9.89 -43.84 -0.70
N ILE A 26 -10.55 -43.44 -1.80
CA ILE A 26 -11.91 -43.90 -2.15
C ILE A 26 -11.78 -45.04 -3.17
N PRO A 27 -11.95 -46.32 -2.78
CA PRO A 27 -11.63 -47.47 -3.62
C PRO A 27 -12.48 -47.54 -4.90
N GLU A 28 -13.75 -47.15 -4.78
CA GLU A 28 -14.76 -47.23 -5.85
C GLU A 28 -14.72 -46.04 -6.82
N ALA A 29 -13.92 -45.00 -6.54
CA ALA A 29 -13.91 -43.79 -7.35
C ALA A 29 -13.08 -43.98 -8.62
N THR A 30 -13.70 -43.73 -9.77
CA THR A 30 -13.03 -43.65 -11.07
C THR A 30 -12.07 -42.45 -11.13
N TRP A 31 -11.12 -42.47 -12.07
CA TRP A 31 -10.17 -41.35 -12.25
C TRP A 31 -10.85 -39.99 -12.48
N ILE A 32 -11.98 -39.98 -13.19
CA ILE A 32 -12.75 -38.76 -13.48
C ILE A 32 -13.40 -38.24 -12.19
N GLU A 33 -13.99 -39.12 -11.38
CA GLU A 33 -14.59 -38.75 -10.10
C GLU A 33 -13.55 -38.23 -9.10
N ARG A 34 -12.35 -38.85 -9.08
CA ARG A 34 -11.22 -38.39 -8.26
C ARG A 34 -10.78 -36.98 -8.62
N LEU A 35 -10.71 -36.67 -9.92
CA LEU A 35 -10.41 -35.32 -10.41
C LEU A 35 -11.53 -34.34 -10.08
N GLY A 36 -12.80 -34.74 -10.22
CA GLY A 36 -13.96 -33.91 -9.86
C GLY A 36 -14.01 -33.57 -8.37
N LEU A 37 -13.75 -34.56 -7.51
CA LEU A 37 -13.68 -34.38 -6.06
C LEU A 37 -12.53 -33.45 -5.64
N ALA A 38 -11.39 -33.51 -6.33
CA ALA A 38 -10.28 -32.58 -6.11
C ALA A 38 -10.54 -31.17 -6.65
N ALA A 39 -11.27 -31.07 -7.76
CA ALA A 39 -11.57 -29.79 -8.42
C ALA A 39 -12.57 -28.94 -7.63
N LEU A 40 -13.54 -29.54 -6.96
CA LEU A 40 -14.55 -28.83 -6.16
C LEU A 40 -13.96 -27.88 -5.10
N PRO A 41 -13.13 -28.32 -4.15
CA PRO A 41 -12.54 -27.42 -3.15
C PRO A 41 -11.60 -26.40 -3.80
N ALA A 42 -10.85 -26.78 -4.83
CA ALA A 42 -9.98 -25.86 -5.58
C ALA A 42 -10.77 -24.74 -6.25
N PHE A 43 -11.88 -25.08 -6.90
CA PHE A 43 -12.79 -24.13 -7.53
C PHE A 43 -13.42 -23.19 -6.49
N CYS A 44 -13.89 -23.71 -5.36
CA CYS A 44 -14.43 -22.89 -4.28
C CYS A 44 -13.38 -21.91 -3.74
N THR A 45 -12.14 -22.34 -3.50
CA THR A 45 -11.06 -21.46 -3.05
C THR A 45 -10.71 -20.40 -4.09
N PHE A 46 -10.61 -20.80 -5.36
CA PHE A 46 -10.35 -19.88 -6.47
C PHE A 46 -11.43 -18.79 -6.54
N PHE A 47 -12.71 -19.18 -6.53
CA PHE A 47 -13.83 -18.26 -6.63
C PHE A 47 -13.93 -17.35 -5.41
N ALA A 48 -13.74 -17.89 -4.20
CA ALA A 48 -13.69 -17.11 -2.97
C ALA A 48 -12.58 -16.06 -3.01
N ALA A 49 -11.37 -16.43 -3.46
CA ALA A 49 -10.25 -15.51 -3.60
C ALA A 49 -10.56 -14.39 -4.60
N ILE A 50 -11.21 -14.71 -5.73
CA ILE A 50 -11.64 -13.70 -6.70
C ILE A 50 -12.66 -12.75 -6.08
N LEU A 51 -13.69 -13.27 -5.42
CA LEU A 51 -14.73 -12.45 -4.81
C LEU A 51 -14.18 -11.52 -3.72
N LEU A 52 -13.34 -12.05 -2.83
CA LEU A 52 -12.69 -11.27 -1.78
C LEU A 52 -11.78 -10.20 -2.37
N GLY A 53 -10.89 -10.57 -3.30
CA GLY A 53 -9.99 -9.60 -3.91
C GLY A 53 -10.71 -8.56 -4.77
N SER A 54 -11.84 -8.92 -5.40
CA SER A 54 -12.68 -7.96 -6.14
C SER A 54 -13.40 -7.02 -5.19
N ARG A 55 -13.92 -7.53 -4.06
CA ARG A 55 -14.55 -6.72 -3.02
C ARG A 55 -13.56 -5.72 -2.41
N ASP A 56 -12.37 -6.18 -2.07
CA ASP A 56 -11.36 -5.34 -1.45
C ASP A 56 -10.85 -4.30 -2.46
N SER A 57 -10.63 -4.69 -3.73
CA SER A 57 -10.30 -3.73 -4.79
C SER A 57 -11.40 -2.68 -5.00
N ALA A 58 -12.68 -3.07 -5.00
CA ALA A 58 -13.79 -2.14 -5.15
C ALA A 58 -13.89 -1.17 -3.97
N ARG A 59 -13.65 -1.66 -2.75
CA ARG A 59 -13.57 -0.80 -1.55
C ARG A 59 -12.44 0.21 -1.67
N THR A 60 -11.23 -0.23 -1.99
CA THR A 60 -10.08 0.68 -2.15
C THR A 60 -10.32 1.70 -3.25
N THR A 61 -10.83 1.29 -4.41
CA THR A 61 -11.18 2.23 -5.49
C THR A 61 -12.21 3.25 -5.04
N SER A 62 -13.28 2.81 -4.37
CA SER A 62 -14.33 3.70 -3.86
C SER A 62 -13.78 4.69 -2.84
N THR A 63 -12.90 4.26 -1.93
CA THR A 63 -12.27 5.15 -0.94
C THR A 63 -11.38 6.18 -1.63
N VAL A 64 -10.53 5.76 -2.57
CA VAL A 64 -9.65 6.67 -3.32
C VAL A 64 -10.46 7.67 -4.15
N GLU A 65 -11.53 7.23 -4.80
CA GLU A 65 -12.40 8.10 -5.60
C GLU A 65 -13.12 9.13 -4.73
N GLN A 66 -13.64 8.72 -3.57
CA GLN A 66 -14.26 9.63 -2.61
C GLN A 66 -13.26 10.68 -2.08
N ILE A 67 -12.04 10.27 -1.73
CA ILE A 67 -10.99 11.19 -1.28
C ILE A 67 -10.62 12.15 -2.41
N ARG A 68 -10.48 11.64 -3.63
CA ARG A 68 -10.19 12.45 -4.82
C ARG A 68 -11.25 13.51 -5.04
N GLU A 69 -12.54 13.16 -4.97
CA GLU A 69 -13.64 14.13 -5.09
C GLU A 69 -13.58 15.19 -3.98
N ASN A 70 -13.34 14.79 -2.73
CA ASN A 70 -13.21 15.73 -1.61
C ASN A 70 -12.04 16.70 -1.81
N LEU A 71 -10.88 16.20 -2.28
CA LEU A 71 -9.70 17.01 -2.56
C LEU A 71 -9.92 17.97 -3.74
N ILE A 72 -10.56 17.52 -4.83
CA ILE A 72 -10.86 18.38 -5.98
C ILE A 72 -11.80 19.53 -5.58
N ASN A 73 -12.72 19.29 -4.67
CA ASN A 73 -13.65 20.32 -4.16
C ASN A 73 -13.03 21.22 -3.09
N SER A 74 -11.86 20.86 -2.55
CA SER A 74 -11.14 21.67 -1.57
C SER A 74 -10.52 22.92 -2.21
N PRO A 75 -10.32 24.00 -1.43
CA PRO A 75 -9.75 25.24 -1.95
C PRO A 75 -8.29 25.06 -2.38
N ASP A 76 -7.91 25.75 -3.45
CA ASP A 76 -6.53 25.75 -3.93
C ASP A 76 -5.61 26.45 -2.94
N THR A 77 -4.43 25.88 -2.73
CA THR A 77 -3.37 26.44 -1.88
C THR A 77 -2.09 26.56 -2.69
N THR A 78 -1.50 27.75 -2.74
CA THR A 78 -0.20 27.96 -3.40
C THR A 78 0.94 27.36 -2.59
N ASP A 79 2.11 27.16 -3.18
CA ASP A 79 3.29 26.66 -2.45
C ASP A 79 3.69 27.62 -1.32
N GLU A 80 3.62 28.93 -1.56
CA GLU A 80 3.88 29.93 -0.53
C GLU A 80 2.91 29.83 0.65
N GLN A 81 1.61 29.63 0.38
CA GLN A 81 0.60 29.43 1.42
C GLN A 81 0.80 28.11 2.16
N PHE A 82 1.20 27.04 1.45
CA PHE A 82 1.48 25.74 2.03
C PHE A 82 2.69 25.77 2.98
N LEU A 83 3.78 26.43 2.55
CA LEU A 83 5.02 26.56 3.34
C LEU A 83 4.89 27.58 4.48
N SER A 84 4.10 28.64 4.31
CA SER A 84 3.92 29.66 5.35
C SER A 84 2.95 29.24 6.45
N ALA A 85 2.17 28.17 6.25
CA ALA A 85 1.19 27.70 7.23
C ALA A 85 1.83 27.30 8.58
N ARG A 86 3.02 26.67 8.54
CA ARG A 86 3.81 26.28 9.73
C ARG A 86 5.30 26.25 9.40
N PRO A 87 6.20 26.56 10.36
CA PRO A 87 7.63 26.37 10.16
C PRO A 87 7.95 24.91 9.84
N ALA A 88 8.72 24.67 8.79
CA ALA A 88 9.16 23.33 8.39
C ALA A 88 10.70 23.27 8.39
N GLU A 89 11.27 22.21 8.98
CA GLU A 89 12.72 21.97 8.99
C GLU A 89 13.24 21.65 7.58
N ASP A 90 12.48 20.90 6.79
CA ASP A 90 12.79 20.59 5.39
C ASP A 90 11.63 20.95 4.44
N PRO A 91 11.61 22.18 3.90
CA PRO A 91 10.63 22.63 2.92
C PRO A 91 10.65 21.80 1.62
N SER A 92 11.79 21.21 1.27
CA SER A 92 11.93 20.46 0.02
C SER A 92 11.24 19.10 0.11
N LEU A 93 11.45 18.37 1.21
CA LEU A 93 10.77 17.09 1.48
C LEU A 93 9.27 17.30 1.63
N LEU A 94 8.89 18.44 2.18
CA LEU A 94 7.51 18.89 2.29
C LEU A 94 6.76 18.91 0.96
N LEU A 95 7.36 19.59 -0.03
CA LEU A 95 6.78 19.79 -1.34
C LEU A 95 6.81 18.50 -2.15
N GLU A 96 7.89 17.72 -2.00
CA GLU A 96 8.02 16.39 -2.60
C GLU A 96 6.92 15.44 -2.12
N LEU A 97 6.65 15.38 -0.81
CA LEU A 97 5.55 14.58 -0.28
C LEU A 97 4.19 15.12 -0.69
N ARG A 98 4.03 16.45 -0.74
CA ARG A 98 2.81 17.08 -1.23
C ARG A 98 2.51 16.63 -2.67
N GLU A 99 3.52 16.62 -3.53
CA GLU A 99 3.41 16.17 -4.91
C GLU A 99 3.14 14.66 -4.99
N ALA A 100 3.86 13.84 -4.24
CA ALA A 100 3.65 12.40 -4.22
C ALA A 100 2.24 12.00 -3.75
N ILE A 101 1.71 12.68 -2.72
CA ILE A 101 0.33 12.50 -2.26
C ILE A 101 -0.66 12.91 -3.37
N ALA A 102 -0.42 14.04 -4.03
CA ALA A 102 -1.27 14.51 -5.12
C ALA A 102 -1.30 13.51 -6.30
N GLN A 103 -0.14 12.98 -6.67
CA GLN A 103 -0.02 11.95 -7.70
C GLN A 103 -0.72 10.64 -7.30
N PHE A 104 -0.63 10.23 -6.03
CA PHE A 104 -1.28 9.03 -5.53
C PHE A 104 -2.82 9.09 -5.64
N PHE A 105 -3.41 10.25 -5.36
CA PHE A 105 -4.86 10.48 -5.46
C PHE A 105 -5.33 10.98 -6.84
N ASP A 106 -4.41 11.15 -7.81
CA ASP A 106 -4.70 11.73 -9.13
C ASP A 106 -5.41 13.09 -9.02
N VAL A 107 -4.83 14.00 -8.23
CA VAL A 107 -5.31 15.39 -8.06
C VAL A 107 -4.19 16.41 -8.31
N PRO A 108 -4.53 17.67 -8.64
CA PRO A 108 -3.54 18.74 -8.70
C PRO A 108 -2.87 18.99 -7.34
N VAL A 109 -1.57 19.27 -7.33
CA VAL A 109 -0.78 19.54 -6.10
C VAL A 109 -1.39 20.67 -5.25
N CYS A 110 -1.99 21.68 -5.90
CA CYS A 110 -2.64 22.80 -5.21
C CYS A 110 -3.82 22.38 -4.31
N LYS A 111 -4.39 21.18 -4.51
CA LYS A 111 -5.49 20.64 -3.70
C LYS A 111 -5.03 20.02 -2.38
N ILE A 112 -3.74 19.69 -2.26
CA ILE A 112 -3.19 19.16 -1.02
C ILE A 112 -2.85 20.33 -0.10
N VAL A 113 -3.65 20.50 0.96
CA VAL A 113 -3.48 21.53 1.99
C VAL A 113 -2.58 21.04 3.12
N ARG A 114 -1.86 21.97 3.77
CA ARG A 114 -0.92 21.63 4.86
C ARG A 114 -1.61 21.01 6.08
N GLY A 115 -2.87 21.36 6.31
CA GLY A 115 -3.67 20.90 7.44
C GLY A 115 -4.47 19.62 7.16
N VAL A 116 -4.28 18.97 6.00
CA VAL A 116 -5.01 17.73 5.69
C VAL A 116 -4.63 16.63 6.67
N ASP A 117 -5.62 15.94 7.21
CA ASP A 117 -5.41 14.83 8.12
C ASP A 117 -5.19 13.53 7.34
N LEU A 118 -4.03 12.90 7.51
CA LEU A 118 -3.66 11.68 6.79
C LEU A 118 -4.59 10.50 7.12
N ILE A 119 -5.15 10.43 8.33
CA ILE A 119 -6.03 9.33 8.77
C ILE A 119 -7.50 9.69 8.55
N ASN A 120 -7.90 10.88 8.98
CA ASN A 120 -9.30 11.28 8.96
C ASN A 120 -9.77 11.75 7.58
N ASP A 121 -8.93 12.46 6.82
CA ASP A 121 -9.31 13.01 5.52
C ASP A 121 -8.83 12.14 4.35
N LEU A 122 -7.61 11.57 4.47
CA LEU A 122 -6.98 10.77 3.41
C LEU A 122 -7.06 9.25 3.64
N HIS A 123 -7.56 8.81 4.81
CA HIS A 123 -7.70 7.39 5.16
C HIS A 123 -6.47 6.53 4.84
N VAL A 124 -5.27 7.05 5.10
CA VAL A 124 -4.00 6.39 4.77
C VAL A 124 -3.90 5.02 5.44
N ASP A 125 -4.47 4.85 6.63
CA ASP A 125 -4.57 3.58 7.35
C ASP A 125 -5.30 2.47 6.56
N GLN A 126 -6.30 2.85 5.77
CA GLN A 126 -7.06 1.92 4.91
C GLN A 126 -6.36 1.67 3.57
N LEU A 127 -5.39 2.51 3.22
CA LEU A 127 -4.66 2.48 1.95
C LEU A 127 -3.25 1.89 2.11
N GLU A 128 -2.83 1.55 3.33
CA GLU A 128 -1.66 0.71 3.56
C GLU A 128 -1.86 -0.71 2.99
N PRO A 129 -0.81 -1.33 2.42
CA PRO A 129 0.55 -0.82 2.30
C PRO A 129 0.79 0.07 1.06
N THR A 130 -0.22 0.24 0.20
CA THR A 130 -0.07 0.90 -1.11
C THR A 130 0.42 2.34 -0.99
N PHE A 131 -0.10 3.12 -0.04
CA PHE A 131 0.35 4.49 0.20
C PHE A 131 1.84 4.55 0.56
N GLN A 132 2.31 3.64 1.41
CA GLN A 132 3.74 3.56 1.78
C GLN A 132 4.62 3.27 0.55
N PHE A 133 4.20 2.38 -0.34
CA PHE A 133 4.94 2.06 -1.56
C PHE A 133 4.97 3.19 -2.58
N ALA A 134 3.87 3.94 -2.71
CA ALA A 134 3.73 4.96 -3.74
C ALA A 134 4.22 6.35 -3.31
N VAL A 135 4.12 6.67 -2.01
CA VAL A 135 4.44 8.01 -1.48
C VAL A 135 5.72 7.99 -0.65
N VAL A 136 5.79 7.12 0.35
CA VAL A 136 6.87 7.15 1.34
C VAL A 136 8.18 6.58 0.78
N ARG A 137 8.12 5.41 0.14
CA ARG A 137 9.33 4.76 -0.38
C ARG A 137 10.07 5.60 -1.43
N PRO A 138 9.40 6.24 -2.41
CA PRO A 138 10.09 7.11 -3.36
C PRO A 138 10.74 8.32 -2.69
N ALA A 139 10.08 8.94 -1.70
CA ALA A 139 10.61 10.09 -0.98
C ALA A 139 11.84 9.75 -0.11
N ILE A 140 11.92 8.52 0.41
CA ILE A 140 13.12 8.04 1.10
C ILE A 140 14.22 7.68 0.08
N ALA A 141 13.86 6.97 -0.98
CA ALA A 141 14.80 6.49 -2.00
C ALA A 141 15.45 7.65 -2.79
N SER A 142 14.76 8.78 -2.97
CA SER A 142 15.32 9.97 -3.60
C SER A 142 16.45 10.62 -2.80
N ARG A 143 16.54 10.32 -1.49
CA ARG A 143 17.47 10.93 -0.53
C ARG A 143 18.50 9.97 0.04
N GLN A 144 18.26 8.67 -0.07
CA GLN A 144 19.25 7.64 0.27
C GLN A 144 20.34 7.53 -0.81
N LYS A 145 21.60 7.41 -0.38
CA LYS A 145 22.74 7.17 -1.29
C LYS A 145 22.78 5.73 -1.81
N GLU A 146 22.31 4.77 -1.01
CA GLU A 146 22.24 3.35 -1.37
C GLU A 146 20.87 2.78 -0.97
N PRO A 147 20.24 1.93 -1.79
CA PRO A 147 18.95 1.34 -1.45
C PRO A 147 19.09 0.40 -0.26
N GLN A 148 18.49 0.75 0.88
CA GLN A 148 18.47 -0.08 2.08
C GLN A 148 17.04 -0.51 2.45
N SER A 149 16.93 -1.64 3.16
CA SER A 149 15.66 -2.08 3.72
C SER A 149 15.37 -1.33 5.01
N PHE A 150 14.27 -0.59 5.05
CA PHE A 150 13.79 0.09 6.25
C PHE A 150 12.38 -0.37 6.62
N GLY A 151 12.06 -0.34 7.91
CA GLY A 151 10.70 -0.45 8.42
C GLY A 151 10.10 0.95 8.52
N PHE A 152 8.90 1.15 7.97
CA PHE A 152 8.16 2.40 8.12
C PHE A 152 6.69 2.07 8.35
N SER A 153 6.04 2.77 9.28
CA SER A 153 4.62 2.62 9.57
C SER A 153 3.99 4.01 9.56
N THR A 154 2.89 4.18 8.83
CA THR A 154 2.11 5.43 8.88
C THR A 154 1.07 5.43 10.00
N THR A 155 1.02 4.36 10.81
CA THR A 155 0.02 4.20 11.86
C THR A 155 0.13 5.31 12.89
N GLY A 156 -0.93 6.10 13.03
CA GLY A 156 -1.00 7.21 13.98
C GLY A 156 -0.34 8.51 13.53
N LEU A 157 0.13 8.60 12.28
CA LEU A 157 0.56 9.87 11.69
C LEU A 157 -0.66 10.59 11.13
N HIS A 158 -1.01 11.72 11.72
CA HIS A 158 -2.17 12.53 11.34
C HIS A 158 -1.82 13.67 10.40
N SER A 159 -0.57 14.11 10.33
CA SER A 159 -0.20 15.27 9.50
C SER A 159 0.99 15.01 8.57
N ILE A 160 1.08 15.81 7.50
CA ILE A 160 2.25 15.78 6.59
C ILE A 160 3.53 16.19 7.35
N ASP A 161 3.43 17.08 8.34
CA ASP A 161 4.54 17.42 9.24
C ASP A 161 5.10 16.18 9.98
N GLU A 162 4.21 15.38 10.56
CA GLU A 162 4.58 14.14 11.25
C GLU A 162 5.17 13.10 10.29
N LEU A 163 4.64 13.02 9.07
CA LEU A 163 5.18 12.16 8.02
C LEU A 163 6.61 12.55 7.62
N VAL A 164 6.88 13.85 7.47
CA VAL A 164 8.23 14.37 7.21
C VAL A 164 9.18 14.01 8.34
N LYS A 165 8.75 14.23 9.60
CA LYS A 165 9.56 13.89 10.76
C LYS A 165 9.88 12.40 10.82
N ALA A 166 8.89 11.54 10.58
CA ALA A 166 9.09 10.09 10.55
C ALA A 166 10.07 9.66 9.44
N ILE A 167 10.02 10.32 8.27
CA ILE A 167 10.97 10.06 7.18
C ILE A 167 12.39 10.50 7.57
N HIS A 168 12.55 11.66 8.21
CA HIS A 168 13.85 12.09 8.73
C HIS A 168 14.40 11.11 9.76
N GLU A 169 13.59 10.61 10.69
CA GLU A 169 14.03 9.63 11.67
C GLU A 169 14.58 8.35 11.02
N VAL A 170 14.00 7.92 9.89
CA VAL A 170 14.53 6.79 9.11
C VAL A 170 15.85 7.14 8.41
N LEU A 171 15.94 8.31 7.77
CA LEU A 171 17.17 8.77 7.10
C LEU A 171 18.33 9.02 8.09
N ASP A 172 18.03 9.46 9.30
CA ASP A 172 19.01 9.71 10.35
C ASP A 172 19.50 8.41 11.01
N GLN A 173 18.62 7.40 11.17
CA GLN A 173 19.02 6.07 11.63
C GLN A 173 20.02 5.40 10.66
N ASP A 174 19.87 5.63 9.36
CA ASP A 174 20.81 5.16 8.33
C ASP A 174 22.15 5.93 8.33
N SER A 175 22.23 7.08 9.03
CA SER A 175 23.41 7.93 9.13
C SER A 175 24.32 7.61 10.33
N GLY A 176 24.02 6.55 11.09
CA GLY A 176 24.83 6.07 12.22
C GLY A 176 26.26 5.66 11.80
N PRO A 177 27.27 5.81 12.67
CA PRO A 177 28.67 5.74 12.27
C PRO A 177 29.03 4.35 11.75
N ILE A 178 29.72 4.32 10.61
CA ILE A 178 30.55 3.19 10.21
C ILE A 178 31.46 2.89 11.41
N LYS A 179 31.15 1.84 12.18
CA LYS A 179 32.10 1.26 13.12
C LYS A 179 33.25 0.71 12.29
N ALA A 180 34.25 1.54 12.07
CA ALA A 180 35.59 1.11 11.73
C ALA A 180 36.19 0.46 12.99
N ASP A 181 35.74 -0.76 13.34
CA ASP A 181 36.53 -1.63 14.20
C ASP A 181 37.52 -2.38 13.30
N HIS A 182 38.59 -1.67 12.95
CA HIS A 182 39.88 -2.30 12.79
C HIS A 182 40.43 -2.58 14.19
N GLN A 183 40.49 -3.86 14.57
CA GLN A 183 41.61 -4.43 15.31
C GLN A 183 41.68 -5.93 15.14
#